data_AF-A0A9E2CE44-F1
#
_entry.id   AF-A0A9E2CE44-F1
#
_cell.length_a   1.000
_cell.length_b   1.000
_cell.length_c   1.000
_cell.angle_alpha   90.00
_cell.angle_beta   90.00
_cell.angle_gamma   90.00
#
_symmetry.space_group_name_H-M   'P 1'
#
loop_
_entity.id
_entity.type
_entity.pdbx_description
1 polymer ?
#
loop_
_entity_poly.entity_id
_entity_poly.type
_entity_poly.pdbx_seq_one_letter_code
_entity_poly.pdbx_strand_id
1 'polypeptide(L)'
;MYSEDDLIQLSALQHLVFCKRQCALIHIEQLWSENVLTAEGKIMHEKVDTANKESRGNIRTEYGVQMRSLRLGLIGKADVVEFHKSPLVQGRGLKCA
;
A
#
# COMPACT_ATOMS: atom_id res chain seq x y z
N MET A 1 5.55 -4.64 -20.77
CA MET A 1 5.15 -4.01 -19.50
C MET A 1 3.85 -4.68 -19.10
N TYR A 2 3.63 -4.98 -17.82
CA TYR A 2 2.41 -5.66 -17.37
C TYR A 2 1.17 -4.78 -17.57
N SER A 3 0.03 -5.39 -17.88
CA SER A 3 -1.26 -4.69 -17.89
C SER A 3 -1.82 -4.57 -16.46
N GLU A 4 -2.86 -3.77 -16.27
CA GLU A 4 -3.49 -3.60 -14.95
C GLU A 4 -4.10 -4.91 -14.44
N ASP A 5 -4.64 -5.72 -15.35
CA ASP A 5 -5.24 -7.03 -15.02
C ASP A 5 -4.19 -8.07 -14.61
N ASP A 6 -2.91 -7.84 -14.94
CA ASP A 6 -1.79 -8.70 -14.57
C ASP A 6 -1.17 -8.33 -13.21
N LEU A 7 -1.61 -7.24 -12.57
CA LEU A 7 -0.97 -6.75 -11.34
C LEU A 7 -1.34 -7.63 -10.14
N ILE A 8 -0.32 -8.06 -9.41
CA ILE A 8 -0.51 -8.77 -8.14
C ILE A 8 -0.34 -7.83 -6.96
N GLN A 9 -1.09 -8.12 -5.88
CA GLN A 9 -0.97 -7.37 -4.63
C GLN A 9 0.43 -7.51 -4.04
N LEU A 10 1.01 -6.41 -3.59
CA LEU A 10 2.33 -6.39 -2.96
C LEU A 10 2.39 -7.31 -1.73
N SER A 11 1.29 -7.40 -0.98
CA SER A 11 1.13 -8.31 0.17
C SER A 11 1.25 -9.79 -0.22
N ALA A 12 0.95 -10.16 -1.47
CA ALA A 12 1.12 -11.54 -1.96
C ALA A 12 2.58 -11.99 -1.91
N LEU A 13 3.54 -11.08 -2.09
CA LEU A 13 4.97 -11.41 -1.98
C LEU A 13 5.33 -11.88 -0.56
N GLN A 14 4.79 -11.21 0.47
CA GLN A 14 5.01 -11.60 1.85
C GLN A 14 4.41 -12.98 2.16
N HIS A 15 3.18 -13.26 1.70
CA HIS A 15 2.57 -14.57 1.86
C HIS A 15 3.34 -15.66 1.12
N LEU A 16 3.86 -15.36 -0.09
CA LEU A 16 4.62 -16.32 -0.89
C LEU A 16 5.95 -16.69 -0.22
N VAL A 17 6.67 -15.69 0.30
CA VAL A 17 7.94 -15.89 1.02
C VAL A 17 7.72 -16.67 2.32
N PHE A 18 6.63 -16.40 3.03
CA PHE A 18 6.29 -17.14 4.25
C PHE A 18 5.92 -18.60 3.96
N CYS A 19 4.92 -18.83 3.09
CA CYS A 19 4.50 -20.17 2.69
C CYS A 19 3.67 -20.14 1.40
N LYS A 20 4.15 -20.84 0.35
CA LYS A 20 3.43 -20.97 -0.93
C LYS A 20 2.00 -21.49 -0.78
N ARG A 21 1.78 -22.45 0.12
CA ARG A 21 0.43 -22.98 0.39
C ARG A 21 -0.48 -21.92 1.02
N GLN A 22 0.04 -21.14 1.96
CA GLN A 22 -0.72 -20.04 2.57
C GLN A 22 -1.06 -18.98 1.51
N CYS A 23 -0.09 -18.60 0.67
CA CYS A 23 -0.30 -17.68 -0.44
C CYS A 23 -1.41 -18.15 -1.39
N ALA A 24 -1.40 -19.44 -1.78
CA ALA A 24 -2.45 -20.02 -2.63
C ALA A 24 -3.82 -20.01 -1.94
N LEU A 25 -3.90 -20.38 -0.66
CA LEU A 25 -5.16 -20.30 0.08
C LEU A 25 -5.73 -18.88 0.11
N ILE A 26 -4.88 -17.88 0.33
CA ILE A 26 -5.30 -16.49 0.46
C ILE A 26 -5.68 -15.89 -0.91
N HIS A 27 -4.81 -16.05 -1.91
CA HIS A 27 -4.90 -15.31 -3.18
C HIS A 27 -5.56 -16.09 -4.32
N ILE A 28 -5.57 -17.43 -4.28
CA ILE A 28 -6.22 -18.27 -5.30
C ILE A 28 -7.57 -18.77 -4.78
N GLU A 29 -7.56 -19.44 -3.63
CA GLU A 29 -8.78 -20.05 -3.05
C GLU A 29 -9.67 -19.03 -2.32
N GLN A 30 -9.19 -17.79 -2.13
CA GLN A 30 -9.90 -16.73 -1.38
C GLN A 30 -10.32 -17.15 0.04
N LEU A 31 -9.54 -18.04 0.65
CA LEU A 31 -9.71 -18.52 2.02
C LEU A 31 -8.87 -17.67 2.97
N TRP A 32 -9.51 -16.67 3.57
CA TRP A 32 -8.93 -15.83 4.60
C TRP A 32 -9.65 -16.04 5.94
N SER A 33 -8.89 -16.31 6.99
CA SER A 33 -9.37 -16.28 8.37
C SER A 33 -8.56 -15.22 9.11
N GLU A 34 -9.23 -14.15 9.55
CA GLU A 34 -8.60 -13.11 10.36
C GLU A 34 -8.17 -13.73 11.70
N ASN A 35 -6.89 -13.62 12.03
CA ASN A 35 -6.43 -13.86 13.39
C ASN A 35 -6.53 -12.57 14.21
N VAL A 36 -6.44 -12.68 15.53
CA VAL A 36 -6.58 -11.54 16.45
C VAL A 36 -5.56 -10.43 16.14
N LEU A 37 -4.33 -10.77 15.78
CA LEU A 37 -3.27 -9.80 15.45
C LEU A 37 -3.58 -9.03 14.16
N THR A 38 -4.15 -9.69 13.15
CA THR A 38 -4.62 -9.06 11.92
C THR A 38 -5.78 -8.10 12.20
N ALA A 39 -6.73 -8.51 13.04
CA ALA A 39 -7.87 -7.68 13.42
C ALA A 39 -7.42 -6.45 14.23
N GLU A 40 -6.53 -6.62 15.20
CA GLU A 40 -5.92 -5.52 15.96
C GLU A 40 -5.13 -4.57 15.06
N GLY A 41 -4.34 -5.11 14.13
CA GLY A 41 -3.65 -4.34 13.10
C GLY A 41 -4.62 -3.47 12.31
N LYS A 42 -5.72 -4.06 11.83
CA LYS A 42 -6.77 -3.34 11.08
C LYS A 42 -7.37 -2.19 11.88
N ILE A 43 -7.67 -2.40 13.17
CA ILE A 43 -8.19 -1.36 14.07
C ILE A 43 -7.15 -0.23 14.28
N MET A 44 -5.87 -0.58 14.39
CA MET A 44 -4.80 0.42 14.44
C MET A 44 -4.68 1.21 13.12
N HIS A 45 -4.81 0.54 11.97
CA HIS A 45 -4.78 1.18 10.66
C HIS A 45 -6.01 2.07 10.40
N GLU A 46 -7.20 1.71 10.91
CA GLU A 46 -8.40 2.56 10.79
C GLU A 46 -8.23 3.93 11.48
N LYS A 47 -7.49 3.99 12.59
CA LYS A 47 -7.12 5.27 13.25
C LYS A 47 -6.17 6.12 12.42
N VAL A 48 -5.32 5.47 11.62
CA VAL A 48 -4.36 6.13 10.72
C VAL A 48 -5.07 6.62 9.46
N ASP A 49 -6.02 5.85 8.91
CA ASP A 49 -6.85 6.23 7.76
C ASP A 49 -7.79 7.43 8.08
N THR A 50 -8.05 7.75 9.36
CA THR A 50 -8.85 8.92 9.78
C THR A 50 -8.03 10.22 9.94
N ALA A 51 -6.71 10.13 9.93
CA ALA A 51 -5.83 11.29 9.98
C ALA A 51 -5.82 12.00 8.61
N ASN A 52 -6.82 12.87 8.40
CA ASN A 52 -6.91 13.71 7.21
C ASN A 52 -5.60 14.50 7.01
N LYS A 53 -4.94 14.26 5.88
CA LYS A 53 -3.83 15.03 5.27
C LYS A 53 -3.25 16.11 6.17
N GLU A 54 -2.20 15.79 6.91
CA GLU A 54 -1.45 16.79 7.66
C GLU A 54 -0.36 17.39 6.77
N SER A 55 -0.36 18.72 6.65
CA SER A 55 0.75 19.48 6.06
C SER A 55 1.37 20.34 7.14
N ARG A 56 2.58 19.97 7.60
CA ARG A 56 3.36 20.74 8.58
C ARG A 56 4.66 21.21 7.93
N GLY A 57 4.77 22.52 7.69
CA GLY A 57 5.96 23.13 7.11
C GLY A 57 6.31 22.61 5.70
N ASN A 58 7.40 21.85 5.60
CA ASN A 58 7.94 21.31 4.35
C ASN A 58 7.56 19.85 4.07
N ILE A 59 6.79 19.22 4.96
CA ILE A 59 6.37 17.83 4.86
C ILE A 59 4.85 17.78 4.70
N ARG A 60 4.40 17.06 3.67
CA ARG A 60 3.00 16.67 3.49
C ARG A 60 2.92 15.16 3.71
N THR A 61 2.12 14.75 4.68
CA THR A 61 1.89 13.33 4.99
C THR A 61 0.55 12.90 4.44
N GLU A 62 0.55 11.81 3.66
CA GLU A 62 -0.67 11.17 3.17
C GLU A 62 -0.75 9.75 3.69
N TYR A 63 -1.97 9.34 4.03
CA TYR A 63 -2.26 8.01 4.55
C TYR A 63 -3.01 7.20 3.51
N GLY A 64 -2.76 5.90 3.48
CA GLY A 64 -3.47 4.97 2.63
C GLY A 64 -3.31 5.19 1.13
N VAL A 65 -2.12 5.59 0.70
CA VAL A 65 -1.82 5.94 -0.70
C VAL A 65 -1.79 4.68 -1.56
N GLN A 66 -2.64 4.63 -2.58
CA GLN A 66 -2.60 3.55 -3.60
C GLN A 66 -1.39 3.75 -4.52
N MET A 67 -0.71 2.66 -4.87
CA MET A 67 0.46 2.70 -5.73
C MET A 67 0.57 1.47 -6.61
N ARG A 68 1.21 1.64 -7.77
CA ARG A 68 1.43 0.57 -8.75
C ARG A 68 2.75 0.69 -9.48
N SER A 69 3.26 -0.45 -9.95
CA SER A 69 4.44 -0.55 -10.79
C SER A 69 4.17 -1.51 -11.94
N LEU A 70 3.79 -0.96 -13.11
CA LEU A 70 3.56 -1.75 -14.33
C LEU A 70 4.84 -2.44 -14.86
N ARG A 71 6.02 -1.95 -14.45
CA ARG A 71 7.29 -2.59 -14.78
C ARG A 71 7.50 -3.87 -13.97
N LEU A 72 7.09 -3.87 -12.70
CA LEU A 72 7.26 -5.01 -11.79
C LEU A 72 6.02 -5.90 -11.71
N GLY A 73 4.87 -5.47 -12.24
CA GLY A 73 3.62 -6.21 -12.14
C GLY A 73 2.98 -6.14 -10.74
N LEU A 74 3.20 -5.06 -9.99
CA LEU A 74 2.77 -4.96 -8.58
C LEU A 74 1.80 -3.80 -8.36
N ILE A 75 0.82 -4.02 -7.48
CA ILE A 75 -0.11 -3.00 -6.95
C ILE A 75 -0.20 -3.12 -5.42
N GLY A 76 -0.49 -2.02 -4.72
CA GLY A 76 -0.71 -2.07 -3.28
C GLY A 76 -1.16 -0.75 -2.69
N LYS A 77 -1.30 -0.72 -1.36
CA LYS A 77 -1.60 0.46 -0.54
C LYS A 77 -0.45 0.67 0.44
N ALA A 78 0.11 1.88 0.44
CA ALA A 78 1.07 2.30 1.47
C ALA A 78 0.29 2.94 2.63
N ASP A 79 0.63 2.57 3.86
CA ASP A 79 -0.05 3.11 5.04
C ASP A 79 0.23 4.60 5.23
N VAL A 80 1.47 5.03 5.01
CA VAL A 80 1.92 6.42 5.14
C VAL A 80 2.94 6.75 4.05
N VAL A 81 2.79 7.91 3.42
CA VAL A 81 3.77 8.50 2.50
C VAL A 81 4.04 9.94 2.90
N GLU A 82 5.31 10.27 3.09
CA GLU A 82 5.76 11.65 3.33
C GLU A 82 6.33 12.25 2.05
N PHE A 83 5.76 13.39 1.64
CA PHE A 83 6.28 14.21 0.57
C PHE A 83 7.10 15.35 1.16
N HIS A 84 8.40 15.28 0.93
CA HIS A 84 9.36 16.31 1.34
C HIS A 84 9.51 17.33 0.21
N LYS A 85 9.28 18.63 0.49
CA LYS A 85 9.57 19.68 -0.48
C LYS A 85 11.07 19.71 -0.75
N SER A 86 11.48 19.26 -1.93
CA SER A 86 12.85 19.46 -2.39
C SER A 86 13.06 20.93 -2.75
N PRO A 87 14.16 21.58 -2.30
CA PRO A 87 14.47 22.95 -2.69
C PRO A 87 14.74 23.11 -4.20
N LEU A 88 14.81 22.02 -4.97
CA LEU A 88 15.16 22.02 -6.39
C LEU A 88 13.99 21.75 -7.36
N VAL A 89 12.74 21.59 -6.87
CA VAL A 89 11.60 21.30 -7.75
C VAL A 89 10.41 22.21 -7.40
N GLN A 90 10.42 23.43 -7.93
CA GLN A 90 9.19 24.19 -8.12
C GLN A 90 8.36 23.54 -9.22
N GLY A 91 7.21 22.98 -8.86
CA GLY A 91 6.13 22.71 -9.80
C GLY A 91 6.24 21.40 -10.57
N ARG A 92 5.73 20.33 -9.96
CA ARG A 92 4.78 19.40 -10.60
C ARG A 92 4.18 18.58 -9.46
N GLY A 93 2.92 18.84 -9.14
CA GLY A 93 2.18 17.96 -8.27
C GLY A 93 2.26 16.56 -8.86
N LEU A 94 2.95 15.65 -8.17
CA LEU A 94 2.79 14.23 -8.41
C LEU A 94 1.32 13.93 -8.11
N LYS A 95 0.52 13.93 -9.17
CA LYS A 95 -0.80 13.33 -9.14
C LYS A 95 -0.53 11.84 -9.01
N CYS A 96 -0.75 11.30 -7.81
CA CYS A 96 -0.96 9.88 -7.64
C CYS A 96 -2.12 9.51 -8.57
N ALA A 97 -1.81 8.72 -9.58
CA ALA A 97 -2.76 8.13 -10.52
C ALA A 97 -2.90 6.65 -10.19
#